data_AF-A0A2W4LIF6-F1
#
_entry.id   AF-A0A2W4LIF6-F1
#
_cell.length_a   1.000
_cell.length_b   1.000
_cell.length_c   1.000
_cell.angle_alpha   90.00
_cell.angle_beta   90.00
_cell.angle_gamma   90.00
#
_symmetry.space_group_name_H-M   'P 1'
#
loop_
_entity.id
_entity.type
_entity.pdbx_description
1 polymer ?
#
loop_
_entity_poly.entity_id
_entity_poly.type
_entity_poly.pdbx_seq_one_letter_code
_entity_poly.pdbx_strand_id
1 'polypeptide(L)'
;MPELTDHRLPAWLRMSTAPPPADAVIVGGRSCRSRPGLLAEWTAALRPADPPGPDWDALGEMLRERACDGGLTIAVENAEHLLAAEPPAQLAALLALLDDIANDARATLRLLLRPRGARVDELRRRLVMALPPGSCPNENEEMSRQ
;
A
#
# COMPACT_ATOMS: atom_id res chain seq x y z
N MET A 1 -12.08 0.31 19.24
CA MET A 1 -12.49 0.31 17.82
C MET A 1 -11.71 -0.80 17.14
N PRO A 2 -12.35 -1.88 16.68
CA PRO A 2 -11.62 -3.03 16.16
C PRO A 2 -10.95 -2.66 14.84
N GLU A 3 -9.72 -3.15 14.66
CA GLU A 3 -9.05 -3.18 13.36
C GLU A 3 -9.95 -3.94 12.39
N LEU A 4 -10.35 -3.29 11.29
CA LEU A 4 -11.08 -3.97 10.23
C LEU A 4 -10.09 -4.83 9.45
N THR A 5 -9.76 -6.01 9.98
CA THR A 5 -9.08 -7.06 9.22
C THR A 5 -10.05 -7.60 8.18
N ASP A 6 -10.05 -6.96 7.02
CA ASP A 6 -10.77 -7.38 5.83
C ASP A 6 -9.98 -8.52 5.17
N HIS A 7 -10.45 -9.76 5.32
CA HIS A 7 -9.79 -10.98 4.81
C HIS A 7 -9.69 -11.01 3.27
N ARG A 8 -10.36 -10.09 2.57
CA ARG A 8 -10.26 -9.88 1.12
C ARG A 8 -8.99 -9.14 0.72
N LEU A 9 -8.30 -8.50 1.67
CA LEU A 9 -7.08 -7.76 1.40
C LEU A 9 -5.84 -8.62 1.70
N PRO A 10 -4.76 -8.46 0.93
CA PRO A 10 -3.48 -9.10 1.23
C PRO A 10 -3.00 -8.77 2.64
N ALA A 11 -2.26 -9.67 3.28
CA ALA A 11 -1.79 -9.48 4.66
C ALA A 11 -0.90 -8.22 4.85
N TRP A 12 -0.20 -7.81 3.79
CA TRP A 12 0.62 -6.60 3.73
C TRP A 12 -0.22 -5.31 3.64
N LEU A 13 -1.50 -5.38 3.28
CA LEU A 13 -2.40 -4.24 3.11
C LEU A 13 -3.49 -4.22 4.18
N ARG A 14 -3.56 -3.14 4.97
CA ARG A 14 -4.59 -3.00 6.00
C ARG A 14 -5.21 -1.61 5.98
N MET A 15 -6.50 -1.54 6.30
CA MET A 15 -7.17 -0.28 6.62
C MET A 15 -7.26 -0.13 8.13
N SER A 16 -6.76 0.97 8.68
CA SER A 16 -6.83 1.21 10.13
C SER A 16 -7.10 2.68 10.43
N THR A 17 -7.87 2.92 11.49
CA THR A 17 -8.08 4.25 12.07
C THR A 17 -7.23 4.46 13.32
N ALA A 18 -6.56 3.43 13.83
CA ALA A 18 -5.68 3.50 15.00
C ALA A 18 -4.37 4.23 14.68
N PRO A 19 -3.78 5.02 15.59
CA PRO A 19 -2.54 5.73 15.31
C PRO A 19 -1.47 4.81 14.69
N PRO A 20 -0.73 5.28 13.66
CA PRO A 20 0.30 4.46 13.05
C PRO A 20 1.42 4.15 14.05
N PRO A 21 2.15 3.05 13.86
CA PRO A 21 3.38 2.78 14.61
C PRO A 21 4.35 3.96 14.57
N ALA A 22 5.14 4.15 15.63
CA ALA A 22 6.06 5.30 15.74
C ALA A 22 7.17 5.30 14.68
N ASP A 23 7.51 4.12 14.16
CA ASP A 23 8.50 3.84 13.12
C ASP A 23 7.89 3.85 11.71
N ALA A 24 6.57 4.07 11.57
CA ALA A 24 5.94 4.11 10.26
C ALA A 24 6.32 5.36 9.47
N VAL A 25 6.59 5.18 8.18
CA VAL A 25 6.75 6.27 7.21
C VAL A 25 5.38 6.87 6.92
N ILE A 26 5.18 8.13 7.31
CA ILE A 26 3.90 8.82 7.14
C ILE A 26 3.87 9.49 5.77
N VAL A 27 2.81 9.22 5.02
CA VAL A 27 2.56 9.75 3.68
C VAL A 27 1.24 10.51 3.66
N GLY A 28 1.25 11.74 3.14
CA GLY A 28 0.05 12.54 2.96
C GLY A 28 -0.75 12.13 1.72
N GLY A 29 -1.82 11.37 1.88
CA GLY A 29 -2.67 10.92 0.76
C GLY A 29 -3.30 12.05 -0.06
N ARG A 30 -3.45 13.26 0.52
CA ARG A 30 -3.85 14.47 -0.23
C ARG A 30 -2.83 14.90 -1.28
N SER A 31 -1.54 14.72 -1.02
CA SER A 31 -0.46 14.96 -1.99
C SER A 31 -0.45 13.88 -3.07
N CYS A 32 -0.88 12.66 -2.73
CA CYS A 32 -0.88 11.51 -3.63
C CYS A 32 -2.12 11.42 -4.55
N ARG A 33 -2.81 12.53 -4.85
CA ARG A 33 -4.02 12.50 -5.70
C ARG A 33 -3.74 12.11 -7.15
N SER A 34 -2.55 12.44 -7.65
CA SER A 34 -2.06 12.10 -8.99
C SER A 34 -0.82 11.22 -8.89
N ARG A 35 -0.45 10.54 -9.99
CA ARG A 35 0.78 9.75 -10.08
C ARG A 35 2.04 10.57 -9.75
N PRO A 36 2.29 11.75 -10.36
CA PRO A 36 3.47 12.54 -10.01
C PRO A 36 3.44 13.04 -8.56
N GLY A 37 2.26 13.37 -8.03
CA GLY A 37 2.13 13.77 -6.62
C GLY A 37 2.42 12.61 -5.66
N LEU A 38 2.01 11.39 -6.02
CA LEU A 38 2.35 10.18 -5.27
C LEU A 38 3.85 9.94 -5.25
N LEU A 39 4.49 9.95 -6.42
CA LEU A 39 5.93 9.69 -6.54
C LEU A 39 6.74 10.72 -5.76
N ALA A 40 6.41 12.00 -5.89
CA ALA A 40 7.08 13.06 -5.13
C ALA A 40 6.91 12.90 -3.62
N GLU A 41 5.69 12.64 -3.14
CA GLU A 41 5.41 12.49 -1.71
C GLU A 41 6.12 11.26 -1.12
N TRP A 42 6.06 10.12 -1.82
CA TRP A 42 6.69 8.88 -1.34
C TRP A 42 8.20 8.99 -1.34
N THR A 43 8.81 9.56 -2.38
CA THR A 43 10.25 9.80 -2.41
C THR A 43 10.69 10.74 -1.29
N ALA A 44 9.93 11.82 -1.05
CA ALA A 44 10.20 12.76 0.04
C ALA A 44 10.06 12.12 1.43
N ALA A 45 9.10 11.21 1.62
CA ALA A 45 8.88 10.50 2.87
C ALA A 45 9.96 9.44 3.13
N LEU A 46 10.38 8.72 2.09
CA LEU A 46 11.40 7.67 2.20
C LEU A 46 12.81 8.25 2.37
N ARG A 47 13.08 9.45 1.86
CA ARG A 47 14.39 10.14 1.96
C ARG A 47 15.56 9.23 1.53
N PRO A 48 15.59 8.77 0.26
CA PRO A 48 16.72 8.03 -0.26
C PRO A 48 17.98 8.90 -0.26
N ALA A 49 19.16 8.27 -0.18
CA ALA A 49 20.43 8.99 -0.24
C ALA A 49 20.67 9.63 -1.61
N ASP A 50 20.22 8.98 -2.67
CA ASP A 50 20.20 9.49 -4.04
C ASP A 50 18.79 9.30 -4.61
N PRO A 51 17.99 10.37 -4.79
CA PRO A 51 16.61 10.26 -5.24
C PRO A 51 16.56 9.84 -6.71
N PRO A 52 15.99 8.66 -7.03
CA PRO A 52 15.83 8.23 -8.41
C PRO A 52 14.74 9.05 -9.13
N GLY A 53 14.58 8.79 -10.43
CA GLY A 53 13.58 9.46 -11.27
C GLY A 53 12.13 9.28 -10.77
N PRO A 54 11.19 10.15 -11.18
CA PRO A 54 9.79 10.06 -10.78
C PRO A 54 9.04 9.05 -11.67
N ASP A 55 9.41 7.77 -11.57
CA ASP A 55 8.74 6.67 -12.24
C ASP A 55 8.46 5.49 -11.29
N TRP A 56 7.69 4.51 -11.77
CA TRP A 56 7.25 3.38 -10.96
C TRP A 56 8.39 2.43 -10.60
N ASP A 57 9.39 2.27 -11.49
CA ASP A 57 10.50 1.35 -11.27
C ASP A 57 11.44 1.90 -10.20
N ALA A 58 11.75 3.19 -10.29
CA ALA A 58 12.49 3.95 -9.30
C ALA A 58 11.84 3.86 -7.90
N LEU A 59 10.51 4.03 -7.82
CA LEU A 59 9.79 3.85 -6.56
C LEU A 59 9.89 2.41 -6.06
N GLY A 60 9.74 1.43 -6.95
CA GLY A 60 9.84 0.01 -6.63
C GLY A 60 11.16 -0.37 -5.98
N GLU A 61 12.27 0.06 -6.59
CA GLU A 61 13.62 -0.19 -6.08
C GLU A 61 13.82 0.42 -4.69
N MET A 62 13.41 1.68 -4.47
CA MET A 62 13.49 2.32 -3.15
C MET A 62 12.71 1.57 -2.08
N LEU A 63 11.50 1.10 -2.45
CA LEU A 63 10.65 0.34 -1.53
C LEU A 63 11.27 -1.02 -1.22
N ARG A 64 11.83 -1.73 -2.20
CA ARG A 64 12.53 -3.01 -2.00
C ARG A 64 13.72 -2.85 -1.08
N GLU A 65 14.56 -1.84 -1.32
CA GLU A 65 15.74 -1.57 -0.51
C GLU A 65 15.36 -1.40 0.97
N ARG A 66 14.36 -0.54 1.24
CA ARG A 66 13.88 -0.29 2.61
C ARG A 66 13.14 -1.49 3.21
N ALA A 67 12.37 -2.24 2.42
CA ALA A 67 11.67 -3.41 2.91
C ALA A 67 12.64 -4.56 3.26
N CYS A 68 13.80 -4.64 2.59
CA CYS A 68 14.87 -5.58 2.93
C CYS A 68 15.71 -5.13 4.14
N ASP A 69 15.85 -3.82 4.37
CA ASP A 69 16.63 -3.22 5.46
C ASP A 69 15.84 -3.15 6.79
N GLY A 70 15.31 -4.30 7.23
CA GLY A 70 14.62 -4.41 8.54
C GLY A 70 13.10 -4.22 8.50
N GLY A 71 12.53 -4.03 7.31
CA GLY A 71 11.08 -3.97 7.08
C GLY A 71 10.54 -2.55 7.03
N LEU A 72 9.53 -2.35 6.20
CA LEU A 72 8.96 -1.05 5.88
C LEU A 72 7.47 -1.03 6.21
N THR A 73 7.07 -0.13 7.13
CA THR A 73 5.67 0.21 7.36
C THR A 73 5.39 1.60 6.81
N ILE A 74 4.44 1.71 5.88
CA ILE A 74 3.98 2.98 5.31
C ILE A 74 2.56 3.23 5.80
N ALA A 75 2.30 4.41 6.37
CA ALA A 75 0.98 4.85 6.76
C ALA A 75 0.52 6.01 5.87
N VAL A 76 -0.51 5.77 5.05
CA VAL A 76 -1.10 6.79 4.18
C VAL A 76 -2.26 7.44 4.90
N GLU A 77 -2.05 8.67 5.38
CA GLU A 77 -3.09 9.52 5.93
C GLU A 77 -4.02 10.01 4.81
N ASN A 78 -5.32 10.14 5.08
CA ASN A 78 -6.26 10.60 4.07
C ASN A 78 -6.24 9.74 2.80
N ALA A 79 -6.14 8.42 3.01
CA ALA A 79 -6.00 7.42 1.95
C ALA A 79 -7.14 7.44 0.91
N GLU A 80 -8.31 8.02 1.23
CA GLU A 80 -9.38 8.22 0.26
C GLU A 80 -8.94 9.05 -0.97
N HIS A 81 -7.87 9.85 -0.83
CA HIS A 81 -7.32 10.68 -1.89
C HIS A 81 -6.26 9.97 -2.74
N LEU A 82 -5.76 8.80 -2.32
CA LEU A 82 -4.71 8.07 -3.03
C LEU A 82 -5.13 7.79 -4.47
N LEU A 83 -4.39 8.35 -5.44
CA LEU A 83 -4.63 8.25 -6.89
C LEU A 83 -6.09 8.56 -7.29
N ALA A 84 -6.79 9.39 -6.52
CA ALA A 84 -8.21 9.69 -6.76
C ALA A 84 -8.45 10.58 -7.99
N ALA A 85 -7.40 11.20 -8.55
CA ALA A 85 -7.45 11.95 -9.80
C ALA A 85 -6.95 11.14 -11.01
N GLU A 86 -6.59 9.87 -10.81
CA GLU A 86 -6.01 9.00 -11.85
C GLU A 86 -7.01 7.91 -12.28
N PRO A 87 -6.84 7.34 -13.48
CA PRO A 87 -7.56 6.15 -13.88
C PRO A 87 -7.33 4.98 -12.90
N PRO A 88 -8.31 4.07 -12.72
CA PRO A 88 -8.17 2.91 -11.83
C PRO A 88 -6.93 2.05 -12.09
N ALA A 89 -6.45 2.01 -13.33
CA ALA A 89 -5.24 1.30 -13.72
C ALA A 89 -3.97 1.79 -13.00
N GLN A 90 -3.89 3.07 -12.61
CA GLN A 90 -2.75 3.56 -11.84
C GLN A 90 -2.74 3.03 -10.41
N LEU A 91 -3.92 2.89 -9.80
CA LEU A 91 -4.03 2.25 -8.49
C LEU A 91 -3.69 0.76 -8.58
N ALA A 92 -4.17 0.07 -9.62
CA ALA A 92 -3.81 -1.33 -9.86
C ALA A 92 -2.30 -1.52 -10.06
N ALA A 93 -1.65 -0.63 -10.82
CA ALA A 93 -0.20 -0.65 -11.01
C ALA A 93 0.57 -0.48 -9.68
N LEU A 94 0.16 0.47 -8.85
CA LEU A 94 0.73 0.65 -7.51
C LEU A 94 0.57 -0.61 -6.65
N LEU A 95 -0.64 -1.18 -6.62
CA LEU A 95 -0.91 -2.37 -5.80
C LEU A 95 -0.13 -3.59 -6.29
N ALA A 96 -0.01 -3.78 -7.61
CA ALA A 96 0.79 -4.86 -8.19
C ALA A 96 2.28 -4.70 -7.85
N LEU A 97 2.81 -3.47 -7.88
CA LEU A 97 4.18 -3.18 -7.46
C LEU A 97 4.40 -3.53 -5.99
N LEU A 98 3.48 -3.13 -5.10
CA LEU A 98 3.58 -3.44 -3.67
C LEU A 98 3.41 -4.93 -3.38
N ASP A 99 2.55 -5.62 -4.14
CA ASP A 99 2.33 -7.06 -4.02
C ASP A 99 3.60 -7.84 -4.43
N ASP A 100 4.25 -7.45 -5.53
CA ASP A 100 5.53 -8.03 -5.96
C ASP A 100 6.60 -7.91 -4.86
N ILE A 101 6.72 -6.73 -4.25
CA ILE A 101 7.67 -6.49 -3.16
C ILE A 101 7.31 -7.31 -1.92
N ALA A 102 6.02 -7.36 -1.55
CA ALA A 102 5.57 -8.10 -0.38
C ALA A 102 5.71 -9.63 -0.53
N ASN A 103 5.76 -10.14 -1.77
CA ASN A 103 6.02 -11.55 -2.07
C ASN A 103 7.51 -11.90 -2.14
N ASP A 104 8.43 -10.93 -2.09
CA ASP A 104 9.85 -11.23 -1.89
C ASP A 104 10.07 -11.72 -0.44
N ALA A 105 10.54 -12.96 -0.29
CA ALA A 105 10.75 -13.61 1.00
C ALA A 105 11.73 -12.87 1.94
N ARG A 106 12.55 -11.95 1.41
CA ARG A 106 13.49 -11.14 2.18
C ARG A 106 12.91 -9.78 2.59
N ALA A 107 11.81 -9.37 1.97
CA ALA A 107 11.19 -8.08 2.22
C ALA A 107 10.06 -8.20 3.24
N THR A 108 9.97 -7.24 4.15
CA THR A 108 8.79 -7.08 4.99
C THR A 108 8.13 -5.74 4.67
N LEU A 109 6.97 -5.77 4.03
CA LEU A 109 6.22 -4.57 3.66
C LEU A 109 4.85 -4.56 4.36
N ARG A 110 4.48 -3.41 4.92
CA ARG A 110 3.16 -3.16 5.50
C ARG A 110 2.65 -1.80 5.03
N LEU A 111 1.48 -1.79 4.41
CA LEU A 111 0.77 -0.58 4.02
C LEU A 111 -0.48 -0.40 4.88
N LEU A 112 -0.52 0.70 5.62
CA LEU A 112 -1.64 1.11 6.46
C LEU A 112 -2.38 2.27 5.78
N LEU A 113 -3.57 1.99 5.25
CA LEU A 113 -4.43 3.00 4.66
C LEU A 113 -5.34 3.59 5.75
N ARG A 114 -5.26 4.91 5.92
CA ARG A 114 -5.99 5.64 6.96
C ARG A 114 -6.99 6.61 6.31
N PRO A 115 -8.16 6.11 5.87
CA PRO A 115 -9.20 6.96 5.32
C PRO A 115 -9.83 7.84 6.43
N ARG A 116 -10.31 9.03 6.05
CA ARG A 116 -11.17 9.85 6.93
C ARG A 116 -12.65 9.74 6.57
N GLY A 117 -13.49 9.49 7.57
CA GLY A 117 -14.95 9.59 7.50
C GLY A 117 -15.63 8.54 6.62
N ALA A 118 -16.78 8.88 6.04
CA ALA A 118 -17.65 7.96 5.28
C ALA A 118 -17.08 7.47 3.93
N ARG A 119 -15.84 7.82 3.58
CA ARG A 119 -15.20 7.42 2.30
C ARG A 119 -14.41 6.11 2.39
N VAL A 120 -14.50 5.42 3.53
CA VAL A 120 -13.88 4.10 3.74
C VAL A 120 -14.39 3.08 2.72
N ASP A 121 -15.71 3.02 2.49
CA ASP A 121 -16.29 2.03 1.59
C ASP A 121 -15.95 2.27 0.12
N GLU A 122 -15.83 3.53 -0.30
CA GLU A 122 -15.38 3.88 -1.64
C GLU A 122 -13.92 3.49 -1.85
N LEU A 123 -13.06 3.79 -0.88
CA LEU A 123 -11.66 3.35 -0.92
C LEU A 123 -11.57 1.82 -0.98
N ARG A 124 -12.31 1.12 -0.12
CA ARG A 124 -12.38 -0.35 -0.11
C ARG A 124 -12.79 -0.90 -1.47
N ARG A 125 -13.86 -0.37 -2.08
CA ARG A 125 -14.32 -0.80 -3.40
C ARG A 125 -13.23 -0.62 -4.47
N ARG A 126 -12.54 0.52 -4.47
CA ARG A 126 -11.43 0.79 -5.39
C ARG A 126 -10.27 -0.19 -5.21
N LEU A 127 -9.93 -0.54 -3.97
CA LEU A 127 -8.87 -1.52 -3.67
C LEU A 127 -9.25 -2.92 -4.18
N VAL A 128 -10.44 -3.41 -3.84
CA VAL A 128 -10.90 -4.74 -4.26
C VAL A 128 -10.95 -4.87 -5.79
N MET A 129 -11.33 -3.81 -6.50
CA MET A 129 -11.34 -3.79 -7.97
C MET A 129 -9.96 -3.69 -8.61
N ALA A 130 -8.97 -3.14 -7.89
CA ALA A 130 -7.63 -2.89 -8.40
C ALA A 130 -6.63 -4.00 -8.05
N LEU A 131 -6.91 -4.79 -7.01
CA LEU A 131 -6.12 -5.97 -6.67
C LEU A 131 -6.26 -7.05 -7.76
N PRO A 132 -5.16 -7.73 -8.14
CA PRO A 132 -5.26 -8.81 -9.09
C PRO A 132 -6.01 -10.00 -8.46
N PRO A 133 -6.70 -10.83 -9.26
CA PRO A 133 -7.60 -11.90 -8.79
C PRO A 133 -6.92 -13.06 -8.03
N GLY A 134 -5.65 -12.92 -7.60
CA GLY A 134 -4.89 -13.93 -6.86
C GLY A 134 -4.24 -13.42 -5.56
N SER A 135 -4.36 -12.13 -5.21
CA SER A 135 -3.77 -11.60 -3.96
C SER A 135 -4.68 -11.76 -2.73
N CYS A 136 -5.85 -12.40 -2.88
CA CYS A 136 -6.60 -12.91 -1.74
C CYS A 136 -5.80 -14.06 -1.11
N PRO A 137 -5.61 -14.10 0.22
CA PRO A 137 -4.97 -15.24 0.86
C PRO A 137 -5.73 -16.51 0.44
N ASN A 138 -5.00 -17.48 -0.13
CA ASN A 138 -5.53 -18.76 -0.58
C ASN A 138 -6.56 -19.31 0.42
N GLU A 139 -7.84 -19.40 0.03
CA GLU A 139 -8.86 -20.21 0.72
C GLU A 139 -8.62 -21.73 0.51
N ASN A 140 -7.36 -22.14 0.30
CA ASN A 140 -7.01 -23.48 -0.17
C ASN A 140 -6.10 -24.23 0.84
N GLU A 141 -6.39 -24.10 2.14
CA GLU A 141 -5.81 -24.95 3.19
C GLU A 141 -6.88 -25.67 4.03
N GLU A 142 -8.10 -25.85 3.49
CA GLU A 142 -9.18 -26.61 4.15
C GLU A 142 -9.68 -27.80 3.30
N MET A 143 -8.79 -28.41 2.50
CA MET A 143 -9.12 -29.64 1.75
C MET A 143 -8.08 -30.77 1.87
N SER A 144 -7.16 -30.69 2.84
CA SER A 144 -6.20 -31.76 3.15
C SER A 144 -6.31 -32.34 4.57
N ARG A 145 -7.47 -32.20 5.20
CA ARG A 145 -7.82 -32.94 6.43
C ARG A 145 -9.17 -33.65 6.26
N GLN A 146 -9.20 -34.65 5.39
CA GLN A 146 -10.14 -35.77 5.50
C GLN A 146 -9.40 -37.07 5.22
#